data_AF-A0A559VBY1-F1
#
_entry.id   AF-A0A559VBY1-F1
#
_cell.length_a   1.000
_cell.length_b   1.000
_cell.length_c   1.000
_cell.angle_alpha   90.00
_cell.angle_beta   90.00
_cell.angle_gamma   90.00
#
_symmetry.space_group_name_H-M   'P 1'
#
loop_
_entity.id
_entity.type
_entity.pdbx_description
1 polymer ?
#
loop_
_entity_poly.entity_id
_entity_poly.type
_entity_poly.pdbx_seq_one_letter_code
_entity_poly.pdbx_strand_id
1 'polypeptide(L)'
;MPGIDFNVRTAKRGPMFDGRTAKAMHAYRDEISLRIAEEGEKLIRQRLKVVLQHPTGYYESRISVDRAGDGYRVSDGGVIYGPWLEGTGSRNSPVTRFPGYATFRRTKPLVDKRAREIAVRLLARYKAMGLI
;
A
#
# COMPACT_ATOMS: atom_id res chain seq x y z
N MET A 1 -37.75 57.98 -5.01
CA MET A 1 -36.97 57.02 -5.82
C MET A 1 -37.00 55.67 -5.09
N PRO A 2 -37.60 54.61 -5.64
CA PRO A 2 -37.47 53.30 -5.03
C PRO A 2 -36.09 52.71 -5.39
N GLY A 3 -35.27 52.46 -4.37
CA GLY A 3 -33.98 51.81 -4.52
C GLY A 3 -34.16 50.34 -4.89
N ILE A 4 -33.37 49.87 -5.85
CA ILE A 4 -33.34 48.46 -6.22
C ILE A 4 -32.37 47.77 -5.26
N ASP A 5 -32.89 46.88 -4.41
CA ASP A 5 -32.10 46.01 -3.55
C ASP A 5 -32.14 44.57 -4.07
N PHE A 6 -30.97 43.93 -4.15
CA PHE A 6 -30.85 42.51 -4.48
C PHE A 6 -30.18 41.77 -3.32
N ASN A 7 -30.84 40.72 -2.84
CA ASN A 7 -30.35 39.91 -1.75
C ASN A 7 -29.64 38.66 -2.31
N VAL A 8 -28.32 38.62 -2.23
CA VAL A 8 -27.51 37.49 -2.73
C VAL A 8 -27.35 36.45 -1.63
N ARG A 9 -28.09 35.34 -1.72
CA ARG A 9 -27.88 34.16 -0.87
C ARG A 9 -26.89 33.20 -1.51
N THR A 10 -25.69 33.08 -0.95
CA THR A 10 -24.76 32.01 -1.31
C THR A 10 -25.18 30.71 -0.60
N ALA A 11 -25.79 29.78 -1.34
CA ALA A 11 -26.05 28.45 -0.83
C ALA A 11 -24.73 27.65 -0.82
N LYS A 12 -24.17 27.36 0.37
CA LYS A 12 -23.01 26.46 0.55
C LYS A 12 -23.41 25.00 0.27
N ARG A 13 -23.64 24.67 -0.99
CA ARG A 13 -23.89 23.28 -1.44
C ARG A 13 -22.61 22.76 -2.09
N GLY A 14 -22.07 21.67 -1.56
CA GLY A 14 -20.90 21.02 -2.13
C GLY A 14 -20.25 20.01 -1.17
N PRO A 15 -19.40 19.09 -1.68
CA PRO A 15 -18.79 18.01 -0.91
C PRO A 15 -18.01 18.45 0.35
N MET A 16 -17.45 19.66 0.31
CA MET A 16 -16.77 20.31 1.43
C MET A 16 -17.71 20.67 2.59
N PHE A 17 -18.99 20.92 2.30
CA PHE A 17 -19.98 21.43 3.25
C PHE A 17 -21.00 20.37 3.70
N ASP A 18 -21.01 19.18 3.08
CA ASP A 18 -21.90 18.07 3.43
C ASP A 18 -21.16 16.84 3.99
N GLY A 19 -19.86 16.97 4.27
CA GLY A 19 -19.03 15.93 4.87
C GLY A 19 -18.48 14.88 3.89
N ARG A 20 -18.87 14.92 2.60
CA ARG A 20 -18.35 13.99 1.59
C ARG A 20 -16.84 14.12 1.40
N THR A 21 -16.27 15.32 1.49
CA THR A 21 -14.81 15.50 1.35
C THR A 21 -14.03 14.89 2.50
N ALA A 22 -14.52 15.01 3.75
CA ALA A 22 -13.87 14.37 4.89
C ALA A 22 -13.86 12.84 4.72
N LYS A 23 -15.01 12.25 4.36
CA LYS A 23 -15.12 10.81 4.06
C LYS A 23 -14.22 10.39 2.91
N ALA A 24 -14.14 11.19 1.86
CA ALA A 24 -13.28 10.93 0.71
C ALA A 24 -11.79 10.98 1.07
N MET A 25 -11.36 11.91 1.91
CA MET A 25 -9.98 11.95 2.41
C MET A 25 -9.60 10.73 3.23
N HIS A 26 -10.52 10.22 4.07
CA HIS A 26 -10.30 8.96 4.79
C HIS A 26 -10.21 7.76 3.84
N ALA A 27 -11.13 7.66 2.88
CA ALA A 27 -11.10 6.60 1.86
C ALA A 27 -9.82 6.67 1.01
N TYR A 28 -9.40 7.88 0.62
CA TYR A 28 -8.16 8.10 -0.11
C TYR A 28 -6.94 7.61 0.67
N ARG A 29 -6.83 7.93 1.97
CA ARG A 29 -5.73 7.45 2.82
C ARG A 29 -5.70 5.93 2.93
N ASP A 30 -6.85 5.31 3.21
CA ASP A 30 -6.95 3.84 3.33
C ASP A 30 -6.60 3.15 1.99
N GLU A 31 -7.10 3.69 0.87
CA GLU A 31 -6.83 3.15 -0.46
C GLU A 31 -5.35 3.31 -0.85
N ILE A 32 -4.68 4.42 -0.49
CA ILE A 32 -3.22 4.53 -0.68
C ILE A 32 -2.50 3.40 0.06
N SER A 33 -2.83 3.19 1.33
CA SER A 33 -2.17 2.17 2.15
C SER A 33 -2.39 0.77 1.59
N LEU A 34 -3.61 0.45 1.14
CA LEU A 34 -3.91 -0.81 0.47
C LEU A 34 -3.10 -0.99 -0.80
N ARG A 35 -3.10 0.01 -1.70
CA ARG A 35 -2.39 -0.06 -2.99
C ARG A 35 -0.87 -0.21 -2.82
N ILE A 36 -0.31 0.44 -1.81
CA ILE A 36 1.11 0.29 -1.47
C ILE A 36 1.40 -1.14 -1.00
N ALA A 37 0.51 -1.73 -0.20
CA ALA A 37 0.66 -3.10 0.28
C ALA A 37 0.52 -4.12 -0.87
N GLU A 38 -0.47 -3.97 -1.75
CA GLU A 38 -0.64 -4.79 -2.96
C GLU A 38 0.60 -4.73 -3.87
N GLU A 39 1.19 -3.54 -4.04
CA GLU A 39 2.41 -3.39 -4.83
C GLU A 39 3.61 -4.08 -4.15
N GLY A 40 3.67 -4.05 -2.82
CA GLY A 40 4.66 -4.78 -2.03
C GLY A 40 4.53 -6.29 -2.21
N GLU A 41 3.32 -6.84 -2.09
CA GLU A 41 3.03 -8.25 -2.34
C GLU A 41 3.48 -8.66 -3.75
N LYS A 42 3.08 -7.89 -4.78
CA LYS A 42 3.44 -8.15 -6.17
C LYS A 42 4.95 -8.21 -6.36
N LEU A 43 5.69 -7.26 -5.81
CA LEU A 43 7.15 -7.23 -5.91
C LEU A 43 7.81 -8.39 -5.16
N ILE A 44 7.28 -8.77 -4.00
CA ILE A 44 7.73 -9.97 -3.27
C ILE A 44 7.52 -11.21 -4.14
N ARG A 45 6.31 -11.46 -4.64
CA ARG A 45 5.98 -12.60 -5.51
C ARG A 45 6.90 -12.66 -6.73
N GLN A 46 7.10 -11.52 -7.42
CA GLN A 46 8.01 -11.43 -8.56
C GLN A 46 9.44 -11.83 -8.20
N ARG A 47 9.93 -11.42 -7.03
CA ARG A 47 11.27 -11.79 -6.59
C ARG A 47 11.35 -13.26 -6.16
N LEU A 48 10.34 -13.79 -5.50
CA LEU A 48 10.26 -15.20 -5.10
C LEU A 48 10.38 -16.14 -6.30
N LYS A 49 9.81 -15.79 -7.45
CA LYS A 49 9.97 -16.56 -8.70
C LYS A 49 11.42 -16.75 -9.16
N VAL A 50 12.33 -15.88 -8.73
CA VAL A 50 13.74 -15.90 -9.14
C VAL A 50 14.64 -16.54 -8.08
N VAL A 51 14.30 -16.36 -6.80
CA VAL A 51 15.19 -16.72 -5.67
C VAL A 51 14.85 -18.05 -5.03
N LEU A 52 13.65 -18.59 -5.26
CA LEU A 52 13.28 -19.92 -4.78
C LEU A 52 14.00 -21.00 -5.60
N GLN A 53 14.76 -21.87 -4.93
CA GLN A 53 15.50 -22.96 -5.58
C GLN A 53 14.57 -24.12 -6.01
N HIS A 54 13.58 -24.44 -5.17
CA HIS A 54 12.57 -25.46 -5.43
C HIS A 54 11.17 -24.88 -5.22
N PRO A 55 10.66 -24.09 -6.17
CA PRO A 55 9.36 -23.44 -6.03
C PRO A 55 8.24 -24.47 -6.15
N THR A 56 7.62 -24.81 -5.01
CA THR A 56 6.40 -25.64 -4.96
C THR A 56 5.11 -24.82 -5.02
N GLY A 57 5.22 -23.49 -5.08
CA GLY A 57 4.10 -22.54 -5.03
C GLY A 57 3.51 -22.33 -3.63
N TYR A 58 3.76 -23.24 -2.68
CA TYR A 58 3.18 -23.16 -1.33
C TYR A 58 3.61 -21.92 -0.55
N TYR A 59 4.90 -21.58 -0.54
CA TYR A 59 5.35 -20.37 0.17
C TYR A 59 4.88 -19.09 -0.53
N GLU A 60 4.92 -19.07 -1.86
CA GLU A 60 4.44 -17.91 -2.64
C GLU A 60 2.94 -17.68 -2.40
N SER A 61 2.12 -18.73 -2.30
CA SER A 61 0.68 -18.59 -2.05
C SER A 61 0.35 -18.05 -0.65
N ARG A 62 1.31 -18.10 0.28
CA ARG A 62 1.16 -17.60 1.65
C ARG A 62 1.52 -16.13 1.81
N ILE A 63 2.08 -15.50 0.77
CA ILE A 63 2.26 -14.04 0.79
C ILE A 63 0.88 -13.39 0.70
N SER A 64 0.52 -12.60 1.71
CA SER A 64 -0.80 -11.96 1.78
C SER A 64 -0.69 -10.50 2.23
N VAL A 65 -1.68 -9.72 1.83
CA VAL A 65 -1.97 -8.40 2.37
C VAL A 65 -3.10 -8.53 3.38
N ASP A 66 -2.80 -8.21 4.63
CA ASP A 66 -3.74 -8.30 5.74
C ASP A 66 -3.92 -6.93 6.41
N ARG A 67 -5.11 -6.68 6.96
CA ARG A 67 -5.35 -5.46 7.72
C ARG A 67 -4.63 -5.54 9.07
N ALA A 68 -3.91 -4.49 9.44
CA ALA A 68 -3.12 -4.45 10.66
C ALA A 68 -3.19 -3.04 11.29
N GLY A 69 -3.90 -2.92 12.42
CA GLY A 69 -4.19 -1.62 13.03
C GLY A 69 -4.92 -0.71 12.04
N ASP A 70 -4.40 0.52 11.89
CA ASP A 70 -4.95 1.55 10.99
C ASP A 70 -4.46 1.44 9.54
N GLY A 71 -3.79 0.33 9.17
CA GLY A 71 -3.21 0.16 7.84
C GLY A 71 -3.19 -1.30 7.38
N TYR A 72 -2.25 -1.59 6.49
CA TYR A 72 -2.09 -2.90 5.87
C TYR A 72 -0.68 -3.42 6.09
N ARG A 73 -0.56 -4.73 6.29
CA ARG A 73 0.68 -5.47 6.46
C ARG A 73 0.79 -6.49 5.34
N VAL A 74 1.96 -6.57 4.73
CA VAL A 74 2.32 -7.69 3.85
C VAL A 74 3.10 -8.70 4.67
N SER A 75 2.66 -9.96 4.68
CA SER A 75 3.30 -11.03 5.46
C SER A 75 3.40 -12.33 4.67
N ASP A 76 4.13 -13.31 5.21
CA ASP A 76 4.22 -14.69 4.72
C ASP A 76 3.27 -15.65 5.46
N GLY A 77 2.31 -15.12 6.21
CA GLY A 77 1.39 -15.91 7.03
C GLY A 77 2.07 -16.72 8.14
N GLY A 78 3.29 -16.34 8.55
CA GLY A 78 4.06 -17.07 9.56
C GLY A 78 4.66 -18.38 9.03
N VAL A 79 4.59 -18.62 7.72
CA VAL A 79 5.20 -19.79 7.10
C VAL A 79 6.68 -19.52 6.94
N ILE A 80 7.49 -20.11 7.81
CA ILE A 80 8.94 -20.09 7.65
C ILE A 80 9.30 -21.04 6.51
N TYR A 81 9.77 -20.50 5.39
CA TYR A 81 10.45 -21.31 4.38
C TYR A 81 11.81 -21.75 4.96
N GLY A 82 11.83 -22.89 5.65
CA GLY A 82 13.06 -23.50 6.14
C GLY A 82 13.95 -24.02 4.99
N PRO A 83 15.01 -24.78 5.29
CA PRO A 83 16.41 -24.38 5.55
C PRO A 83 17.07 -23.37 4.59
N TRP A 84 16.35 -22.82 3.60
CA TRP A 84 16.87 -22.02 2.49
C TRP A 84 16.37 -20.57 2.54
N LEU A 85 16.41 -20.01 3.74
CA LEU A 85 16.47 -18.57 3.95
C LEU A 85 17.37 -17.98 2.85
N GLU A 86 16.94 -16.95 2.11
CA GLU A 86 17.82 -16.29 1.11
C GLU A 86 19.23 -16.10 1.73
N GLY A 87 20.23 -16.91 1.31
CA GLY A 87 21.59 -16.89 1.85
C GLY A 87 22.00 -17.90 2.95
N THR A 88 21.20 -18.89 3.36
CA THR A 88 21.67 -19.98 4.27
C THR A 88 22.53 -21.03 3.56
N GLY A 89 23.70 -20.58 3.12
CA GLY A 89 24.92 -21.36 3.15
C GLY A 89 25.91 -20.64 4.07
N SER A 90 27.20 -20.96 4.00
CA SER A 90 28.30 -20.27 4.72
C SER A 90 28.25 -18.72 4.70
N ARG A 91 27.47 -18.12 3.79
CA ARG A 91 27.18 -16.70 3.63
C ARG A 91 26.33 -16.02 4.71
N ASN A 92 25.58 -16.76 5.54
CA ASN A 92 24.77 -16.20 6.64
C ASN A 92 25.37 -16.47 8.04
N SER A 93 26.61 -16.95 8.10
CA SER A 93 27.38 -17.00 9.35
C SER A 93 28.06 -15.65 9.63
N PRO A 94 28.08 -15.15 10.88
CA PRO A 94 27.38 -15.63 12.07
C PRO A 94 26.07 -14.83 12.23
N VAL A 95 24.95 -15.47 11.90
CA VAL A 95 23.59 -15.05 12.28
C VAL A 95 23.21 -13.61 11.89
N THR A 96 22.55 -13.45 10.74
CA THR A 96 21.86 -12.18 10.47
C THR A 96 20.61 -12.06 11.35
N ARG A 97 20.31 -10.86 11.88
CA ARG A 97 19.08 -10.58 12.65
C ARG A 97 17.78 -10.84 11.88
N PHE A 98 17.86 -11.08 10.57
CA PHE A 98 16.73 -11.36 9.68
C PHE A 98 17.05 -12.58 8.80
N PRO A 99 17.15 -13.79 9.38
CA PRO A 99 17.33 -15.00 8.60
C PRO A 99 16.15 -15.12 7.63
N GLY A 100 16.40 -15.13 6.32
CA GLY A 100 15.38 -15.46 5.29
C GLY A 100 14.52 -14.32 4.74
N TYR A 101 14.58 -13.13 5.34
CA TYR A 101 13.74 -12.00 4.92
C TYR A 101 14.45 -11.05 3.94
N ALA A 102 15.51 -11.49 3.27
CA ALA A 102 16.24 -10.64 2.33
C ALA A 102 15.36 -10.24 1.12
N THR A 103 14.37 -11.05 0.73
CA THR A 103 13.34 -10.66 -0.24
C THR A 103 12.57 -9.44 0.23
N PHE A 104 11.97 -9.49 1.42
CA PHE A 104 11.21 -8.38 2.00
C PHE A 104 12.08 -7.13 2.19
N ARG A 105 13.29 -7.30 2.70
CA ARG A 105 14.27 -6.21 2.88
C ARG A 105 14.63 -5.53 1.56
N ARG A 106 14.85 -6.32 0.48
CA ARG A 106 15.19 -5.78 -0.85
C ARG A 106 13.98 -5.17 -1.54
N THR A 107 12.77 -5.65 -1.26
CA THR A 107 11.53 -5.11 -1.83
C THR A 107 11.12 -3.79 -1.18
N LYS A 108 11.33 -3.61 0.13
CA LYS A 108 10.94 -2.38 0.85
C LYS A 108 11.35 -1.07 0.15
N PRO A 109 12.62 -0.85 -0.25
CA PRO A 109 13.00 0.39 -0.93
C PRO A 109 12.36 0.55 -2.32
N LEU A 110 11.98 -0.54 -2.99
CA LEU A 110 11.27 -0.49 -4.27
C LEU A 110 9.83 -0.02 -4.08
N VAL A 111 9.17 -0.51 -3.01
CA VAL A 111 7.83 -0.06 -2.61
C VAL A 111 7.86 1.43 -2.26
N ASP A 112 8.84 1.87 -1.48
CA ASP A 112 8.97 3.27 -1.06
C ASP A 112 9.12 4.22 -2.25
N LYS A 113 9.87 3.81 -3.28
CA LYS A 113 9.99 4.57 -4.54
C LYS A 113 8.65 4.69 -5.28
N ARG A 114 7.81 3.66 -5.24
CA ARG A 114 6.51 3.61 -5.93
C ARG A 114 5.37 4.26 -5.14
N ALA A 115 5.51 4.37 -3.82
CA ALA A 115 4.46 4.90 -2.94
C ALA A 115 3.97 6.29 -3.36
N ARG A 116 4.90 7.20 -3.71
CA ARG A 116 4.54 8.56 -4.17
C ARG A 116 3.75 8.53 -5.48
N GLU A 117 4.16 7.72 -6.44
CA GLU A 117 3.48 7.61 -7.74
C GLU A 117 2.05 7.06 -7.57
N ILE A 118 1.88 6.03 -6.72
CA ILE A 118 0.58 5.47 -6.37
C ILE A 118 -0.32 6.55 -5.77
N ALA A 119 0.17 7.30 -4.77
CA ALA A 119 -0.59 8.37 -4.14
C ALA A 119 -1.00 9.46 -5.13
N VAL A 120 -0.09 9.92 -5.98
CA VAL A 120 -0.38 10.97 -6.98
C VAL A 120 -1.45 10.51 -7.99
N ARG A 121 -1.34 9.29 -8.52
CA ARG A 121 -2.35 8.73 -9.43
C ARG A 121 -3.72 8.65 -8.77
N LEU A 122 -3.75 8.20 -7.52
CA LEU A 122 -5.00 8.06 -6.80
C LEU A 122 -5.62 9.42 -6.46
N LEU A 123 -4.80 10.42 -6.11
CA LEU A 123 -5.26 11.79 -5.87
C LEU A 123 -5.94 12.37 -7.11
N ALA A 124 -5.34 12.17 -8.30
CA ALA A 124 -5.93 12.62 -9.55
C ALA A 124 -7.33 12.01 -9.78
N ARG A 125 -7.52 10.74 -9.42
CA ARG A 125 -8.81 10.05 -9.50
C ARG A 125 -9.85 10.66 -8.56
N TYR A 126 -9.51 10.91 -7.30
CA TYR A 126 -10.43 11.52 -6.33
C TYR A 126 -10.81 12.96 -6.70
N LYS A 127 -9.86 13.73 -7.24
CA LYS A 127 -10.11 15.06 -7.80
C LYS A 127 -11.07 15.01 -9.00
N ALA A 128 -10.87 14.06 -9.91
CA ALA A 128 -11.75 13.89 -11.07
C ALA A 128 -13.20 13.52 -10.67
N MET A 129 -13.38 12.85 -9.52
CA MET A 129 -14.71 12.56 -8.96
C MET A 129 -15.33 13.75 -8.20
N GLY A 130 -14.63 14.88 -8.07
CA GLY A 130 -15.08 16.05 -7.31
C GLY A 130 -15.24 15.77 -5.81
N LEU A 131 -14.57 14.74 -5.30
CA LEU A 131 -14.68 14.35 -3.89
C LEU A 131 -13.69 15.11 -3.00
N ILE A 132 -12.56 15.54 -3.57
CA ILE A 132 -11.46 16.25 -2.91
C ILE A 132 -10.96 17.36 -3.83
#